data_AF-A0A6G9QP67-F1
#
_entry.id   AF-A0A6G9QP67-F1
#
_cell.length_a   1.000
_cell.length_b   1.000
_cell.length_c   1.000
_cell.angle_alpha   90.00
_cell.angle_beta   90.00
_cell.angle_gamma   90.00
#
_symmetry.space_group_name_H-M   'P 1'
#
loop_
_entity.id
_entity.type
_entity.pdbx_description
1 polymer ?
#
loop_
_entity_poly.entity_id
_entity_poly.type
_entity_poly.pdbx_seq_one_letter_code
_entity_poly.pdbx_strand_id
1 'polypeptide(L)'
;MTPLSEMQREAISQGNFALKFAVHKYNSYMPGHILSIEEAAKCVVLQSKWAVSHDINGFENVKVNLLSHEIVTGLGIFITIIISEVENKPYQQSFIVTESESHWFLFDHTLSTLTKPKDVINGKPIIAKYQSV
;
A
#
# COMPACT_ATOMS: atom_id res chain seq x y z
N MET A 1 5.19 -16.51 10.20
CA MET A 1 5.65 -15.56 9.17
C MET A 1 5.36 -14.16 9.67
N THR A 2 6.26 -13.20 9.43
CA THR A 2 6.20 -11.81 9.86
C THR A 2 5.02 -11.11 9.14
N PRO A 3 4.00 -10.59 9.84
CA PRO A 3 2.89 -9.82 9.24
C PRO A 3 3.37 -8.73 8.28
N LEU A 4 2.59 -8.37 7.24
CA LEU A 4 2.96 -7.26 6.35
C LEU A 4 3.16 -5.96 7.13
N SER A 5 2.40 -5.75 8.21
CA SER A 5 2.62 -4.62 9.11
C SER A 5 3.97 -4.65 9.81
N GLU A 6 4.55 -5.83 10.08
CA GLU A 6 5.89 -6.01 10.62
C GLU A 6 6.97 -5.97 9.53
N MET A 7 6.72 -6.52 8.33
CA MET A 7 7.61 -6.40 7.17
C MET A 7 7.69 -4.96 6.68
N GLN A 8 6.57 -4.25 6.69
CA GLN A 8 6.53 -2.81 6.51
C GLN A 8 7.28 -2.16 7.67
N ARG A 9 7.02 -2.48 8.94
CA ARG A 9 7.77 -1.91 10.08
C ARG A 9 9.29 -2.14 10.00
N GLU A 10 9.73 -3.24 9.39
CA GLU A 10 11.13 -3.56 9.12
C GLU A 10 11.66 -2.81 7.90
N ALA A 11 10.89 -2.69 6.81
CA ALA A 11 11.21 -1.81 5.70
C ALA A 11 11.29 -0.33 6.15
N ILE A 12 10.41 0.06 7.08
CA ILE A 12 10.37 1.34 7.79
C ILE A 12 11.68 1.55 8.58
N SER A 13 12.09 0.58 9.40
CA SER A 13 13.32 0.70 10.19
C SER A 13 14.59 0.71 9.31
N GLN A 14 14.49 0.18 8.09
CA GLN A 14 15.55 0.16 7.07
C GLN A 14 15.50 1.35 6.10
N GLY A 15 14.58 2.31 6.24
CA GLY A 15 14.51 3.48 5.37
C GLY A 15 13.74 3.29 4.04
N ASN A 16 13.13 2.13 3.84
CA ASN A 16 12.45 1.71 2.62
C ASN A 16 10.93 1.89 2.75
N PHE A 17 10.43 3.11 2.54
CA PHE A 17 9.01 3.45 2.66
C PHE A 17 8.42 3.91 1.33
N ALA A 18 7.28 3.34 0.94
CA ALA A 18 6.36 3.97 -0.01
C ALA A 18 5.03 4.23 0.71
N LEU A 19 4.81 5.46 1.15
CA LEU A 19 3.55 5.91 1.76
C LEU A 19 2.46 6.17 0.72
N LYS A 20 2.89 6.48 -0.51
CA LYS A 20 2.04 6.84 -1.64
C LYS A 20 2.41 5.96 -2.82
N PHE A 21 1.40 5.35 -3.43
CA PHE A 21 1.53 4.56 -4.63
C PHE A 21 0.75 5.21 -5.75
N ALA A 22 1.33 5.26 -6.94
CA ALA A 22 0.65 5.65 -8.15
C ALA A 22 0.53 4.43 -9.05
N VAL A 23 -0.70 4.06 -9.41
CA VAL A 23 -0.98 2.94 -10.32
C VAL A 23 -1.65 3.50 -11.56
N HIS A 24 -1.03 3.29 -12.72
CA HIS A 24 -1.58 3.71 -13.99
C HIS A 24 -2.88 2.94 -14.27
N LYS A 25 -3.95 3.64 -14.68
CA LYS A 25 -5.26 3.06 -14.96
C LYS A 25 -5.26 2.17 -16.21
N TYR A 26 -4.38 2.47 -17.15
CA TYR A 26 -4.31 1.77 -18.44
C TYR A 26 -3.12 0.84 -18.48
N ASN A 27 -3.37 -0.44 -18.77
CA ASN A 27 -2.33 -1.41 -19.01
C ASN A 27 -2.12 -1.56 -20.52
N SER A 28 -0.92 -1.24 -21.02
CA SER A 28 -0.58 -1.38 -22.44
C SER A 28 -0.68 -2.82 -22.95
N TYR A 29 -0.60 -3.81 -22.05
CA TYR A 29 -0.72 -5.24 -22.36
C TYR A 29 -2.17 -5.74 -22.31
N MET A 30 -3.12 -4.92 -21.84
CA MET A 30 -4.57 -5.22 -21.86
C MET A 30 -5.34 -4.04 -22.47
N PRO A 31 -5.27 -3.84 -23.80
CA PRO A 31 -5.91 -2.71 -24.45
C PRO A 31 -7.43 -2.66 -24.18
N GLY A 32 -7.92 -1.45 -23.85
CA GLY A 32 -9.35 -1.22 -23.54
C GLY A 32 -9.77 -1.55 -22.11
N HIS A 33 -8.91 -2.18 -21.31
CA HIS A 33 -9.17 -2.40 -19.88
C HIS A 33 -8.71 -1.21 -19.05
N ILE A 34 -9.61 -0.66 -18.25
CA ILE A 34 -9.31 0.36 -17.24
C ILE A 34 -9.30 -0.35 -15.90
N LEU A 35 -8.14 -0.35 -15.22
CA LEU A 35 -7.98 -0.94 -13.91
C LEU A 35 -8.96 -0.32 -12.92
N SER A 36 -9.67 -1.17 -12.19
CA SER A 36 -10.48 -0.80 -11.04
C SER A 36 -9.62 -0.45 -9.82
N ILE A 37 -10.23 0.17 -8.81
CA ILE A 37 -9.57 0.47 -7.52
C ILE A 37 -9.05 -0.81 -6.84
N GLU A 38 -9.81 -1.90 -6.94
CA GLU A 38 -9.43 -3.20 -6.37
C GLU A 38 -8.19 -3.78 -7.06
N GLU A 39 -8.13 -3.73 -8.39
CA GLU A 39 -6.96 -4.16 -9.14
C GLU A 39 -5.75 -3.26 -8.86
N ALA A 40 -5.97 -1.95 -8.72
CA ALA A 40 -4.91 -1.03 -8.33
C ALA A 40 -4.35 -1.34 -6.93
N ALA A 41 -5.23 -1.64 -5.96
CA ALA A 41 -4.83 -2.08 -4.63
C ALA A 41 -4.05 -3.40 -4.70
N LYS A 42 -4.45 -4.33 -5.57
CA LYS A 42 -3.70 -5.57 -5.83
C LYS A 42 -2.30 -5.28 -6.35
N CYS A 43 -2.12 -4.36 -7.30
CA CYS A 43 -0.81 -3.94 -7.78
C CYS A 43 0.08 -3.44 -6.62
N VAL A 44 -0.45 -2.59 -5.74
CA VAL A 44 0.28 -2.06 -4.59
C VAL A 44 0.73 -3.16 -3.63
N VAL A 45 -0.14 -4.12 -3.33
CA VAL A 45 0.19 -5.26 -2.45
C VAL A 45 1.33 -6.09 -3.06
N LEU A 46 1.25 -6.40 -4.35
CA LEU A 46 2.26 -7.19 -5.04
C LEU A 46 3.61 -6.45 -5.12
N GLN A 47 3.60 -5.16 -5.47
CA GLN A 47 4.80 -4.31 -5.49
C GLN A 47 5.46 -4.24 -4.11
N SER A 48 4.66 -4.03 -3.06
CA SER A 48 5.16 -3.94 -1.68
C SER A 48 5.81 -5.25 -1.25
N LYS A 49 5.19 -6.39 -1.56
CA LYS A 49 5.78 -7.69 -1.25
C LYS A 49 7.08 -7.94 -2.02
N TRP A 50 7.10 -7.65 -3.32
CA TRP A 50 8.30 -7.79 -4.14
C TRP A 50 9.45 -6.94 -3.62
N ALA A 51 9.17 -5.68 -3.24
CA ALA A 51 10.17 -4.79 -2.67
C ALA A 51 10.82 -5.34 -1.39
N VAL A 52 10.07 -6.13 -0.59
CA VAL A 52 10.60 -6.71 0.65
C VAL A 52 11.31 -8.04 0.41
N SER A 53 10.70 -8.97 -0.34
CA SER A 53 11.23 -10.35 -0.43
C SER A 53 12.11 -10.60 -1.65
N HIS A 54 12.00 -9.80 -2.71
CA HIS A 54 12.55 -10.08 -4.04
C HIS A 54 12.15 -11.45 -4.62
N ASP A 55 11.16 -12.13 -4.02
CA ASP A 55 10.70 -13.45 -4.46
C ASP A 55 9.62 -13.27 -5.53
N ILE A 56 9.95 -13.65 -6.77
CA ILE A 56 9.07 -13.53 -7.93
C ILE A 56 7.98 -14.61 -7.95
N ASN A 57 8.19 -15.74 -7.26
CA ASN A 57 7.32 -16.91 -7.34
C ASN A 57 6.24 -16.92 -6.24
N GLY A 58 6.34 -16.05 -5.23
CA GLY A 58 5.46 -16.03 -4.05
C GLY A 58 4.10 -15.32 -4.23
N PHE A 59 3.75 -14.88 -5.44
CA PHE A 59 2.61 -13.97 -5.65
C PHE A 59 1.32 -14.63 -6.17
N GLU A 60 1.41 -15.83 -6.74
CA GLU A 60 0.27 -16.49 -7.39
C GLU A 60 -0.89 -16.79 -6.42
N ASN A 61 -0.56 -16.89 -5.12
CA ASN A 61 -1.50 -17.24 -4.06
C ASN A 61 -2.07 -16.02 -3.32
N VAL A 62 -1.70 -14.80 -3.71
CA VAL A 62 -2.19 -13.57 -3.06
C VAL A 62 -3.56 -13.19 -3.64
N LYS A 63 -4.57 -13.21 -2.78
CA LYS A 63 -5.91 -12.70 -3.08
C LYS A 63 -6.10 -11.38 -2.36
N VAL A 64 -6.57 -10.38 -3.11
CA VAL A 64 -6.95 -9.06 -2.60
C VAL A 64 -8.42 -8.89 -2.93
N ASN A 65 -9.23 -8.64 -1.90
CA ASN A 65 -10.66 -8.40 -2.06
C ASN A 65 -11.04 -7.05 -1.45
N LEU A 66 -11.83 -6.26 -2.16
CA LEU A 66 -12.39 -5.02 -1.63
C LEU A 66 -13.46 -5.33 -0.57
N LEU A 67 -13.22 -4.93 0.68
CA LEU A 67 -14.16 -5.14 1.80
C LEU A 67 -15.10 -3.95 1.97
N SER A 68 -14.59 -2.74 1.86
CA SER A 68 -15.38 -1.51 1.99
C SER A 68 -14.90 -0.45 1.02
N HIS A 69 -15.85 0.39 0.59
CA HIS A 69 -15.64 1.51 -0.29
C HIS A 69 -16.55 2.65 0.16
N GLU A 70 -15.98 3.73 0.65
CA GLU A 70 -16.70 4.91 1.14
C GLU A 70 -16.14 6.17 0.49
N ILE A 71 -17.02 6.97 -0.12
CA ILE A 71 -16.64 8.26 -0.69
C ILE A 71 -16.88 9.32 0.38
N VAL A 72 -15.80 9.98 0.80
CA VAL A 72 -15.88 11.08 1.76
C VAL A 72 -15.63 12.39 1.02
N THR A 73 -16.68 13.22 0.97
CA THR A 73 -16.66 14.49 0.25
C THR A 73 -15.51 15.36 0.74
N GLY A 74 -14.66 15.81 -0.18
CA GLY A 74 -13.51 16.67 0.11
C GLY A 74 -12.24 15.96 0.61
N LEU A 75 -12.31 14.65 0.87
CA LEU A 75 -11.15 13.87 1.36
C LEU A 75 -10.72 12.76 0.39
N GLY A 76 -11.66 12.21 -0.38
CA GLY A 76 -11.39 11.17 -1.37
C GLY A 76 -12.14 9.88 -1.05
N ILE A 77 -11.58 8.77 -1.51
CA ILE A 77 -12.19 7.45 -1.43
C ILE A 77 -11.48 6.64 -0.35
N PHE A 78 -12.19 6.22 0.69
CA PHE A 78 -11.66 5.33 1.71
C PHE A 78 -11.99 3.89 1.32
N ILE A 79 -10.95 3.08 1.20
CA ILE A 79 -11.10 1.65 0.96
C ILE A 79 -10.50 0.84 2.09
N THR A 80 -11.13 -0.27 2.39
CA THR A 80 -10.52 -1.36 3.16
C THR A 80 -10.50 -2.59 2.29
N ILE A 81 -9.34 -3.23 2.21
CA ILE A 81 -9.16 -4.51 1.50
C ILE A 81 -8.86 -5.61 2.50
N ILE A 82 -9.22 -6.84 2.15
CA ILE A 82 -8.72 -8.06 2.79
C ILE A 82 -7.66 -8.66 1.88
N ILE A 83 -6.50 -8.93 2.46
CA ILE A 83 -5.41 -9.65 1.80
C ILE A 83 -5.39 -11.05 2.40
N SER A 84 -5.51 -12.08 1.55
CA SER A 84 -5.47 -13.49 1.95
C SER A 84 -4.49 -14.28 1.11
N GLU A 85 -3.85 -15.26 1.75
CA GLU A 85 -2.93 -16.21 1.14
C GLU A 85 -3.28 -17.61 1.64
N VAL A 86 -3.01 -18.64 0.84
CA VAL A 86 -3.43 -20.03 1.10
C VAL A 86 -3.02 -20.53 2.48
N GLU A 87 -1.89 -20.06 3.02
CA GLU A 87 -1.33 -20.52 4.30
C GLU A 87 -1.41 -19.49 5.43
N ASN A 88 -1.88 -18.27 5.17
CA ASN A 88 -1.87 -17.18 6.14
C ASN A 88 -3.28 -16.72 6.51
N LYS A 89 -3.44 -16.29 7.76
CA LYS A 89 -4.68 -15.63 8.19
C LYS A 89 -4.89 -14.34 7.37
N PRO A 90 -6.11 -14.10 6.89
CA PRO A 90 -6.42 -12.87 6.19
C PRO A 90 -6.19 -11.67 7.11
N TYR A 91 -5.65 -10.58 6.56
CA TYR A 91 -5.50 -9.33 7.28
C TYR A 91 -6.08 -8.17 6.47
N GLN A 92 -6.44 -7.10 7.18
CA GLN A 92 -7.05 -5.92 6.59
C GLN A 92 -6.02 -4.83 6.39
N GLN A 93 -6.19 -4.08 5.30
CA GLN A 93 -5.37 -2.92 4.97
C GLN A 93 -6.29 -1.82 4.47
N SER A 94 -6.08 -0.58 4.95
CA SER A 94 -6.89 0.57 4.56
C SER A 94 -6.07 1.58 3.77
N PHE A 95 -6.70 2.16 2.75
CA PHE A 95 -6.12 3.21 1.92
C PHE A 95 -7.06 4.41 1.81
N ILE A 96 -6.45 5.59 1.72
CA ILE A 96 -7.09 6.77 1.15
C ILE A 96 -6.72 6.80 -0.33
N VAL A 97 -7.72 6.85 -1.19
CA VAL A 97 -7.58 6.79 -2.64
C VAL A 97 -8.06 8.08 -3.24
N THR A 98 -7.28 8.62 -4.16
CA THR A 98 -7.68 9.71 -5.04
C THR A 98 -7.41 9.29 -6.48
N GLU A 99 -8.08 9.93 -7.42
CA GLU A 99 -7.96 9.58 -8.84
C GLU A 99 -7.67 10.78 -9.72
N SER A 100 -6.97 10.50 -10.82
CA SER A 100 -6.85 11.37 -11.98
C SER A 100 -7.33 10.62 -13.23
N GLU A 101 -7.26 11.26 -14.39
CA GLU A 101 -7.62 10.60 -15.66
C GLU A 101 -6.78 9.34 -15.91
N SER A 102 -5.49 9.35 -15.55
CA SER A 102 -4.55 8.28 -15.89
C SER A 102 -4.11 7.42 -14.71
N HIS A 103 -4.36 7.83 -13.46
CA HIS A 103 -3.83 7.13 -12.28
C HIS A 103 -4.84 6.99 -11.14
N TRP A 104 -4.67 5.90 -10.41
CA TRP A 104 -5.09 5.76 -9.01
C TRP A 104 -3.92 6.14 -8.11
N PHE A 105 -4.18 6.99 -7.13
CA PHE A 105 -3.22 7.32 -6.06
C PHE A 105 -3.70 6.71 -4.77
N LEU A 106 -2.93 5.75 -4.24
CA LEU A 106 -3.24 5.04 -3.00
C LEU A 106 -2.29 5.50 -1.90
N PHE A 107 -2.84 6.01 -0.81
CA PHE A 107 -2.12 6.39 0.39
C PHE A 107 -2.41 5.40 1.51
N ASP A 108 -1.37 4.77 2.05
CA ASP A 108 -1.51 3.78 3.11
C ASP A 108 -1.92 4.47 4.43
N HIS A 109 -3.20 4.33 4.79
CA HIS A 109 -3.74 4.96 5.99
C HIS A 109 -3.19 4.32 7.26
N THR A 110 -2.98 3.00 7.24
CA THR A 110 -2.39 2.26 8.37
C THR A 110 -1.02 2.84 8.74
N LEU A 111 -0.16 3.10 7.74
CA LEU A 111 1.15 3.71 7.95
C LEU A 111 1.07 5.18 8.41
N SER A 112 0.10 5.95 7.92
CA SER A 112 -0.12 7.32 8.38
C SER A 112 -0.40 7.39 9.89
N THR A 113 -1.11 6.40 10.44
CA THR A 113 -1.39 6.30 11.89
C THR A 113 -0.22 5.75 12.72
N LEU A 114 0.74 5.08 12.08
CA LEU A 114 1.96 4.57 12.72
C LEU A 114 3.03 5.66 12.87
N THR A 115 2.96 6.75 12.10
CA THR A 115 3.77 7.96 12.34
C THR A 115 3.28 8.76 13.57
N LYS A 116 3.17 8.11 14.73
CA LYS A 116 3.17 8.86 15.99
C LYS A 116 4.61 9.35 16.22
N PRO A 117 4.84 10.62 16.59
CA PRO A 117 6.17 11.14 16.90
C PRO A 117 6.69 10.61 18.25
N LYS A 118 6.71 9.29 18.44
CA LYS A 118 7.18 8.63 19.66
C LYS A 118 8.50 7.88 19.51
N ASP A 119 9.09 7.85 18.32
CA ASP A 119 10.47 7.39 18.16
C ASP A 119 11.44 8.55 18.40
N VAL A 120 11.48 9.01 19.65
CA VAL A 120 12.55 9.86 20.17
C VAL A 120 13.67 8.93 20.64
N ILE A 121 14.71 8.76 19.83
CA ILE A 121 15.99 8.21 20.31
C ILE A 121 16.86 9.42 20.69
N ASN A 122 17.17 9.58 21.99
CA ASN A 122 18.05 10.63 22.51
C ASN A 122 17.66 12.08 22.19
N GLY A 123 16.37 12.42 22.30
CA GLY A 123 15.91 13.82 22.28
C GLY A 123 15.96 14.52 20.92
N LYS A 124 16.18 13.79 19.82
CA LYS A 124 16.13 14.36 18.45
C LYS A 124 14.93 13.79 17.69
N PRO A 125 14.07 14.63 17.09
CA PRO A 125 13.03 14.15 16.20
C PRO A 125 13.66 13.50 14.97
N ILE A 126 13.18 12.31 14.60
CA ILE A 126 13.47 11.72 13.28
C ILE A 126 12.67 12.55 12.27
N ILE A 127 13.30 13.62 11.78
CA ILE A 127 12.81 14.33 10.61
C ILE A 127 13.07 13.38 9.44
N ALA A 128 12.02 12.80 8.88
CA ALA A 128 12.09 12.17 7.57
C ALA A 128 12.62 13.24 6.61
N LYS A 129 13.92 13.20 6.31
CA LYS A 129 14.53 14.09 5.34
C LYS A 129 14.03 13.66 3.97
N TYR A 130 12.98 14.35 3.51
CA TYR A 130 12.62 14.41 2.11
C TYR A 130 13.85 14.92 1.35
N GLN A 131 14.52 14.06 0.60
CA GLN A 131 15.29 14.50 -0.56
C GLN A 131 14.38 14.32 -1.76
N SER A 132 13.85 15.44 -2.24
CA SER A 132 13.30 15.53 -3.60
C SER A 132 14.44 15.25 -4.57
N VAL A 133 14.29 14.22 -5.38
CA VAL A 133 15.07 14.03 -6.61
C VAL A 133 14.20 14.50 -7.77
#